data_AF-A0A2N2ML33-F1
#
_entry.id   AF-A0A2N2ML33-F1
#
_cell.length_a   1.000
_cell.length_b   1.000
_cell.length_c   1.000
_cell.angle_alpha   90.00
_cell.angle_beta   90.00
_cell.angle_gamma   90.00
#
_symmetry.space_group_name_H-M   'P 1'
#
loop_
_entity.id
_entity.type
_entity.pdbx_description
1 polymer ?
#
loop_
_entity_poly.entity_id
_entity_poly.type
_entity_poly.pdbx_seq_one_letter_code
_entity_poly.pdbx_strand_id
1 'polypeptide(L)'
;MILPHLGRSEKGLVNTEYKRYLARIPRTYAIAKLGYSDDVFWLEPVLVRPMIIRSNEPSDLEITQELGAVSLERTASDILATNQ
;
A
#
# COMPACT_ATOMS: atom_id res chain seq x y z
N MET A 1 13.97 13.08 11.24
CA MET A 1 12.98 12.04 10.87
C MET A 1 13.63 11.14 9.82
N ILE A 2 13.85 9.84 10.09
CA ILE A 2 14.79 8.99 9.32
C ILE A 2 14.15 8.36 8.05
N LEU A 3 12.83 8.20 8.03
CA LEU A 3 12.09 7.53 6.95
C LEU A 3 12.16 8.23 5.57
N PRO A 4 11.95 9.57 5.46
CA PRO A 4 11.95 10.24 4.16
C PRO A 4 13.34 10.28 3.52
N HIS A 5 14.39 10.43 4.34
CA HIS A 5 15.77 10.51 3.87
C HIS A 5 16.33 9.16 3.41
N LEU A 6 15.85 8.03 3.96
CA LEU A 6 16.25 6.69 3.53
C LEU A 6 15.54 6.23 2.24
N GLY A 7 14.33 6.71 1.98
CA GLY A 7 13.52 6.37 0.80
C GLY A 7 13.89 7.11 -0.49
N ARG A 8 14.60 8.26 -0.40
CA ARG A 8 15.01 9.10 -1.54
C ARG A 8 16.38 8.75 -2.15
N SER A 9 16.95 7.58 -1.84
CA SER A 9 18.27 7.21 -2.39
C SER A 9 18.21 7.04 -3.92
N GLU A 10 18.87 7.94 -4.66
CA GLU A 10 18.97 7.94 -6.13
C GLU A 10 19.59 6.66 -6.71
N LYS A 11 20.28 5.85 -5.89
CA LYS A 11 20.98 4.64 -6.36
C LYS A 11 20.13 3.37 -6.45
N GLY A 12 18.84 3.42 -6.13
CA GLY A 12 17.96 2.26 -6.19
C GLY A 12 18.33 1.17 -5.17
N LEU A 13 17.50 1.01 -4.13
CA LEU A 13 17.38 -0.23 -3.35
C LEU A 13 18.64 -0.96 -2.79
N VAL A 14 19.78 -0.30 -2.61
CA VAL A 14 20.93 -0.83 -1.81
C VAL A 14 20.94 -0.30 -0.37
N ASN A 15 19.78 0.08 0.18
CA ASN A 15 19.73 0.68 1.50
C ASN A 15 19.57 -0.41 2.60
N THR A 16 20.67 -1.08 2.93
CA THR A 16 20.75 -2.11 3.99
C THR A 16 20.21 -1.59 5.32
N GLU A 17 20.45 -0.32 5.65
CA GLU A 17 19.92 0.31 6.86
C GLU A 17 18.40 0.45 6.84
N TYR A 18 17.83 0.84 5.68
CA TYR A 18 16.37 0.87 5.54
C TYR A 18 15.75 -0.52 5.69
N LYS A 19 16.33 -1.55 5.05
CA LYS A 19 15.86 -2.93 5.22
C LYS A 19 15.97 -3.42 6.67
N ARG A 20 17.08 -3.10 7.35
CA ARG A 20 17.27 -3.42 8.79
C ARG A 20 16.27 -2.70 9.68
N TYR A 21 15.97 -1.43 9.37
CA TYR A 21 14.95 -0.67 10.06
C TYR A 21 13.56 -1.31 9.89
N LEU A 22 13.16 -1.62 8.65
CA LEU A 22 11.91 -2.30 8.35
C LEU A 22 11.77 -3.63 9.11
N ALA A 23 12.85 -4.42 9.15
CA ALA A 23 12.87 -5.71 9.86
C ALA A 23 12.71 -5.58 11.39
N ARG A 24 12.92 -4.39 11.96
CA ARG A 24 12.79 -4.10 13.40
C ARG A 24 11.48 -3.43 13.77
N ILE A 25 10.65 -3.06 12.79
CA ILE A 25 9.34 -2.43 13.07
C ILE A 25 8.46 -3.45 13.82
N PRO A 26 7.91 -3.12 15.00
CA PRO A 26 7.01 -4.03 15.69
C PRO A 26 5.75 -4.30 14.85
N ARG A 27 5.20 -5.51 14.97
CA ARG A 27 3.97 -5.92 14.24
C ARG A 27 2.77 -4.99 14.45
N THR A 28 2.80 -4.13 15.47
CA THR A 28 1.76 -3.16 15.77
C THR A 28 1.86 -1.85 14.97
N TYR A 29 2.88 -1.70 14.12
CA TYR A 29 3.14 -0.50 13.33
C TYR A 29 3.09 -0.81 11.84
N ALA A 30 2.78 0.21 11.05
CA ALA A 30 2.76 0.15 9.59
C ALA A 30 3.41 1.41 9.00
N ILE A 31 3.91 1.31 7.76
CA ILE A 31 4.30 2.47 6.97
C ILE A 31 3.17 2.75 5.99
N ALA A 32 2.65 3.98 6.02
CA ALA A 32 1.54 4.40 5.16
C ALA A 32 1.95 5.59 4.29
N LYS A 33 1.43 5.60 3.06
CA LYS A 33 1.45 6.75 2.14
C LYS A 33 0.01 7.02 1.74
N LEU A 34 -0.50 8.19 2.11
CA LEU A 34 -1.94 8.48 2.05
C LEU A 34 -2.39 9.22 0.78
N GLY A 35 -1.46 9.74 -0.04
CA GLY A 35 -1.75 10.16 -1.42
C GLY A 35 -2.67 11.38 -1.60
N TYR A 36 -3.10 12.04 -0.53
CA TYR A 36 -4.14 13.08 -0.57
C TYR A 36 -3.66 14.49 -0.93
N SER A 37 -2.46 14.65 -1.51
CA SER A 37 -1.88 15.97 -1.81
C SER A 37 -1.07 15.96 -3.09
N ASP A 38 -1.14 17.05 -3.84
CA ASP A 38 -0.32 17.27 -5.04
C ASP A 38 1.10 17.72 -4.69
N ASP A 39 1.33 18.13 -3.44
CA ASP A 39 2.65 18.51 -2.95
C ASP A 39 3.40 17.28 -2.42
N VAL A 40 4.54 16.99 -3.06
CA VAL A 40 5.43 15.85 -2.78
C VAL A 40 5.89 15.79 -1.33
N PHE A 41 5.97 16.92 -0.61
CA PHE A 41 6.32 16.94 0.81
C PHE A 41 5.24 16.30 1.68
N TRP A 42 3.97 16.39 1.27
CA TRP A 42 2.84 15.74 1.94
C TRP A 42 2.62 14.29 1.52
N LEU A 43 3.42 13.81 0.56
CA LEU A 43 3.40 12.44 0.06
C LEU A 43 4.49 11.55 0.67
N GLU A 44 5.23 12.07 1.65
CA GLU A 44 6.27 11.29 2.35
C GLU A 44 5.67 10.12 3.14
N PRO A 45 6.32 8.95 3.14
CA PRO A 45 5.86 7.80 3.92
C PRO A 45 6.02 8.10 5.42
N VAL A 46 4.96 7.79 6.17
CA VAL A 46 4.92 7.99 7.63
C VAL A 46 4.79 6.66 8.36
N LEU A 47 5.46 6.55 9.51
CA LEU A 47 5.25 5.43 10.42
C LEU A 47 4.00 5.71 11.26
N VAL A 48 3.04 4.81 11.19
CA VAL A 48 1.77 4.91 11.93
C VAL A 48 1.60 3.72 12.86
N ARG A 49 0.89 3.93 13.96
CA ARG A 49 0.37 2.85 14.80
C ARG A 49 -1.13 2.71 14.51
N PRO A 50 -1.54 1.82 13.59
CA PRO A 50 -2.94 1.63 13.29
C PRO A 50 -3.70 1.03 14.47
N MET A 51 -5.01 1.23 14.49
CA MET A 51 -5.89 0.43 15.33
C MET A 51 -5.97 -0.99 14.75
N ILE A 52 -5.56 -1.99 15.53
CA ILE A 52 -5.59 -3.40 15.10
C ILE A 52 -6.91 -4.01 15.54
N ILE A 53 -7.69 -4.46 14.56
CA ILE A 53 -8.97 -5.13 14.77
C ILE A 53 -8.77 -6.61 14.49
N ARG A 54 -9.28 -7.47 15.40
CA ARG A 54 -9.34 -8.91 15.15
C ARG A 54 -10.58 -9.19 14.29
N SER A 55 -10.36 -9.67 13.09
CA SER A 55 -11.41 -10.12 12.18
C SER A 55 -11.05 -11.51 11.66
N ASN A 56 -12.07 -12.29 11.31
CA ASN A 56 -11.85 -13.46 10.48
C ASN A 56 -11.49 -12.99 9.07
N GLU A 57 -10.54 -13.67 8.44
CA GLU A 57 -10.22 -13.46 7.03
C GLU A 57 -11.41 -13.95 6.20
N PRO A 58 -11.98 -13.12 5.31
CA PRO A 58 -13.11 -13.53 4.50
C PRO A 58 -12.66 -14.59 3.49
N SER A 59 -13.52 -15.57 3.24
CA SER A 59 -13.32 -16.55 2.18
C SER A 59 -13.53 -15.93 0.80
N ASP A 60 -12.95 -16.54 -0.24
CA ASP A 60 -13.14 -16.12 -1.64
C ASP A 60 -14.63 -16.04 -2.03
N LEU A 61 -15.47 -16.93 -1.49
CA LEU A 61 -16.91 -16.92 -1.71
C LEU A 61 -17.56 -15.68 -1.11
N GLU A 62 -17.25 -15.33 0.14
CA GLU A 62 -17.77 -14.14 0.82
C GLU A 62 -17.30 -12.86 0.11
N ILE A 63 -16.03 -12.81 -0.31
CA ILE A 63 -15.47 -11.70 -1.10
C ILE A 63 -16.28 -11.53 -2.39
N THR A 64 -16.52 -12.62 -3.13
CA THR A 64 -17.24 -12.58 -4.42
C THR A 64 -18.70 -12.20 -4.24
N GLN A 65 -19.36 -12.64 -3.17
CA GLN A 65 -20.74 -12.30 -2.87
C GLN A 65 -20.91 -10.81 -2.52
N GLU A 66 -19.99 -10.24 -1.76
CA GLU A 66 -20.09 -8.85 -1.28
C GLU A 66 -19.56 -7.83 -2.31
N LEU A 67 -18.42 -8.11 -2.93
CA LEU A 67 -17.73 -7.16 -3.82
C LEU A 67 -17.92 -7.47 -5.32
N GLY A 68 -18.48 -8.64 -5.65
CA GLY A 68 -18.56 -9.16 -7.00
C GLY A 68 -17.28 -9.87 -7.45
N ALA A 69 -17.36 -10.57 -8.58
CA ALA A 69 -16.20 -11.22 -9.19
C ALA A 69 -15.31 -10.18 -9.88
N VAL A 70 -14.05 -10.10 -9.47
CA VAL A 70 -13.06 -9.27 -10.14
C VAL A 70 -12.31 -10.12 -11.16
N SER A 71 -12.55 -9.87 -12.45
CA SER A 71 -11.70 -10.43 -13.50
C SER A 71 -10.45 -9.54 -13.65
N LEU A 72 -9.27 -10.13 -13.45
CA LEU A 72 -8.00 -9.49 -13.80
C LEU A 72 -7.75 -9.50 -15.31
N GLU A 73 -8.50 -10.31 -16.06
CA GLU A 73 -8.59 -10.24 -17.51
C GLU A 73 -9.54 -9.10 -17.89
N ARG A 74 -9.07 -7.86 -17.72
CA ARG A 74 -9.69 -6.75 -18.46
C ARG A 74 -9.32 -6.94 -19.90
N THR A 75 -10.27 -7.38 -20.71
CA THR A 75 -10.08 -7.42 -22.15
C THR A 75 -10.08 -5.97 -22.65
N ALA A 76 -9.33 -5.67 -23.71
CA ALA A 76 -9.32 -4.32 -24.31
C ALA A 76 -10.76 -3.80 -24.60
N SER A 77 -11.68 -4.72 -24.88
CA SER A 77 -13.12 -4.47 -25.06
C SER A 77 -13.81 -3.87 -23.83
N ASP A 78 -13.45 -4.30 -22.61
CA ASP A 78 -14.09 -3.85 -21.36
C ASP A 78 -13.70 -2.41 -21.00
N ILE A 79 -12.48 -2.02 -21.36
CA ILE A 79 -11.95 -0.66 -21.15
C ILE A 79 -12.63 0.34 -22.09
N LEU A 80 -12.95 -0.08 -23.32
CA LEU A 80 -13.60 0.75 -24.32
C LEU A 80 -15.09 0.95 -24.05
N ALA A 81 -15.76 -0.03 -23.43
CA ALA A 81 -17.19 0.03 -23.11
C ALA A 81 -17.54 0.97 -21.93
N THR A 82 -16.57 1.32 -21.08
CA THR A 82 -16.79 2.18 -19.90
C THR A 82 -16.74 3.69 -20.25
N ASN A 83 -16.37 4.05 -21.47
CA ASN A 83 -16.22 5.44 -21.95
C ASN A 83 -17.31 5.90 -22.94
N GLN A 84 -18.45 5.19 -22.98
CA GLN A 84 -19.68 5.63 -23.67
C GLN A 84 -20.77 5.92 -22.63
#